data_AF-A0A2V9PFS1-F1
#
_entry.id   AF-A0A2V9PFS1-F1
#
_cell.length_a   1.000
_cell.length_b   1.000
_cell.length_c   1.000
_cell.angle_alpha   90.00
_cell.angle_beta   90.00
_cell.angle_gamma   90.00
#
_symmetry.space_group_name_H-M   'P 1'
#
loop_
_entity.id
_entity.type
_entity.pdbx_description
1 polymer ?
#
loop_
_entity_poly.entity_id
_entity_poly.type
_entity_poly.pdbx_seq_one_letter_code
_entity_poly.pdbx_strand_id
1 'polypeptide(L)'
;MYLAVAQAHLGSATAATNEWQRALEIADTPEKALALAKYAEQTSVNDIADAAYSITIKMMPKNRGAYDGRLRLAMQAGHTSQAQSIAATIAQLWPDDAEARNQDAYLQLLLGVSDDAAKSARGTANCMPLGCSSAPRSATLSQEPVAFSRCQNAEIVSHRNSGTTRNRRRTARPAGRARGNSGG
;
A
#
# COMPACT_ATOMS: atom_id res chain seq x y z
N MET A 1 14.78 1.79 -17.62
CA MET A 1 14.30 0.90 -16.54
C MET A 1 15.42 0.06 -15.95
N TYR A 2 15.89 -1.03 -16.58
CA TYR A 2 16.92 -1.90 -16.00
C TYR A 2 18.28 -1.20 -15.76
N LEU A 3 18.70 -0.33 -16.69
CA LEU A 3 19.92 0.47 -16.52
C LEU A 3 19.85 1.36 -15.27
N ALA A 4 18.68 1.95 -14.98
CA ALA A 4 18.49 2.79 -13.81
C ALA A 4 18.71 2.01 -12.51
N VAL A 5 18.15 0.80 -12.43
CA VAL A 5 18.32 -0.11 -11.29
C VAL A 5 19.79 -0.54 -11.16
N ALA A 6 20.44 -0.90 -12.26
CA ALA A 6 21.87 -1.25 -12.25
C ALA A 6 22.73 -0.09 -11.73
N GLN A 7 22.48 1.14 -12.18
CA GLN A 7 23.20 2.32 -11.71
C GLN A 7 22.97 2.60 -10.22
N ALA A 8 21.75 2.37 -9.72
CA ALA A 8 21.45 2.49 -8.30
C ALA A 8 22.25 1.47 -7.46
N HIS A 9 22.37 0.22 -7.93
CA HIS A 9 23.20 -0.80 -7.27
C HIS A 9 24.69 -0.49 -7.30
N LEU A 10 25.17 0.23 -8.32
CA LEU A 10 26.55 0.72 -8.40
C LEU A 10 26.78 1.99 -7.55
N GLY A 11 25.76 2.48 -6.83
CA GLY A 11 25.85 3.68 -6.00
C GLY A 11 25.79 5.00 -6.77
N SER A 12 25.50 4.96 -8.07
CA SER A 12 25.43 6.14 -8.93
C SER A 12 24.01 6.69 -8.97
N ALA A 13 23.62 7.40 -7.91
CA ALA A 13 22.27 7.96 -7.77
C ALA A 13 21.88 8.88 -8.94
N THR A 14 22.77 9.78 -9.38
CA THR A 14 22.51 10.69 -10.49
C THR A 14 22.28 9.94 -11.81
N ALA A 15 23.10 8.93 -12.10
CA ALA A 15 22.94 8.14 -13.32
C ALA A 15 21.63 7.33 -13.29
N ALA A 16 21.27 6.78 -12.11
CA ALA A 16 19.99 6.08 -11.93
C ALA A 16 18.80 7.01 -12.21
N THR A 17 18.81 8.23 -11.66
CA THR A 17 17.74 9.22 -11.89
C THR A 17 17.62 9.58 -13.37
N ASN A 18 18.73 9.83 -14.07
CA ASN A 18 18.71 10.15 -15.49
C ASN A 18 18.11 9.01 -16.34
N GLU A 19 18.44 7.76 -16.02
CA GLU A 19 17.90 6.58 -16.72
C GLU A 19 16.42 6.34 -16.44
N TRP A 20 15.91 6.71 -15.26
CA TRP A 20 14.49 6.71 -14.97
C TRP A 20 13.73 7.80 -15.73
N GLN A 21 14.28 9.02 -15.78
CA GLN A 21 13.72 10.13 -16.55
C GLN A 21 13.65 9.79 -18.04
N ARG A 22 14.73 9.25 -18.60
CA ARG A 22 14.74 8.79 -19.99
C ARG A 22 13.70 7.70 -20.24
N ALA A 23 13.47 6.81 -19.28
CA ALA A 23 12.43 5.80 -19.39
C ALA A 23 11.02 6.41 -19.43
N LEU A 24 10.76 7.48 -18.67
CA LEU A 24 9.50 8.23 -18.74
C LEU A 24 9.31 8.92 -20.09
N GLU A 25 10.36 9.53 -20.64
CA GLU A 25 10.29 10.23 -21.94
C GLU A 25 9.91 9.30 -23.10
N ILE A 26 10.42 8.07 -23.10
CA ILE A 26 10.13 7.08 -24.15
C ILE A 26 8.86 6.26 -23.89
N ALA A 27 8.19 6.45 -22.76
CA ALA A 27 6.93 5.80 -22.41
C ALA A 27 5.76 6.49 -23.14
N ASP A 28 5.83 6.47 -24.46
CA ASP A 28 4.94 7.14 -25.43
C ASP A 28 3.57 6.46 -25.63
N THR A 29 3.37 5.29 -25.02
CA THR A 29 2.17 4.48 -25.14
C THR A 29 1.68 4.10 -23.75
N PRO A 30 0.36 3.93 -23.56
CA PRO A 30 -0.19 3.60 -22.25
C PRO A 30 0.31 2.27 -21.71
N GLU A 31 0.60 1.29 -22.57
CA GLU A 31 1.15 -0.01 -22.17
C GLU A 31 2.57 0.14 -21.63
N LYS A 32 3.42 0.91 -22.30
CA LYS A 32 4.80 1.18 -21.85
C LYS A 32 4.80 1.99 -20.55
N ALA A 33 3.94 3.02 -20.46
CA ALA A 33 3.82 3.82 -19.25
C ALA A 33 3.33 3.00 -18.06
N LEU A 34 2.35 2.12 -18.25
CA LEU A 34 1.85 1.25 -17.20
C LEU A 34 2.90 0.20 -16.77
N ALA A 35 3.65 -0.37 -17.72
CA ALA A 35 4.73 -1.30 -17.42
C ALA A 35 5.86 -0.62 -16.64
N LEU A 36 6.22 0.61 -17.03
CA LEU A 36 7.18 1.45 -16.32
C LEU A 36 6.72 1.75 -14.89
N ALA A 37 5.46 2.14 -14.73
CA ALA A 37 4.90 2.45 -13.41
C ALA A 37 4.99 1.26 -12.45
N LYS A 38 4.55 0.09 -12.91
CA LYS A 38 4.59 -1.16 -12.13
C LYS A 38 6.03 -1.54 -11.76
N TYR A 39 6.96 -1.42 -12.71
CA TYR A 39 8.35 -1.77 -12.47
C TYR A 39 9.01 -0.79 -11.49
N ALA A 40 8.76 0.51 -11.64
CA ALA A 40 9.24 1.54 -10.71
C ALA A 40 8.71 1.31 -9.28
N GLU A 41 7.41 1.01 -9.13
CA GLU A 41 6.76 0.66 -7.86
C GLU A 41 7.42 -0.57 -7.21
N GLN A 42 7.66 -1.64 -7.97
CA GLN A 42 8.36 -2.84 -7.47
C GLN A 42 9.77 -2.54 -6.95
N THR A 43 10.44 -1.56 -7.56
CA THR A 43 11.78 -1.11 -7.14
C THR A 43 11.75 0.02 -6.11
N SER A 44 10.56 0.36 -5.56
CA SER A 44 10.35 1.44 -4.59
C SER A 44 10.74 2.84 -5.08
N VAL A 45 10.74 3.06 -6.40
CA VAL A 45 10.99 4.37 -7.03
C VAL A 45 9.63 5.05 -7.26
N ASN A 46 9.01 5.45 -6.14
CA ASN A 46 7.60 5.78 -6.06
C ASN A 46 7.21 7.07 -6.82
N ASP A 47 8.11 8.03 -6.93
CA ASP A 47 7.93 9.27 -7.71
C ASP A 47 7.82 8.99 -9.20
N ILE A 48 8.70 8.13 -9.73
CA ILE A 48 8.66 7.67 -11.12
C ILE A 48 7.41 6.81 -11.37
N ALA A 49 7.03 5.97 -10.40
CA ALA A 49 5.81 5.19 -10.49
C ALA A 49 4.55 6.07 -10.58
N ASP A 50 4.40 7.08 -9.71
CA ASP A 50 3.25 8.00 -9.75
C ASP A 50 3.20 8.80 -11.05
N ALA A 51 4.37 9.27 -11.54
CA ALA A 51 4.47 9.97 -12.83
C ALA A 51 4.02 9.08 -14.00
N ALA A 52 4.48 7.84 -14.05
CA ALA A 52 4.14 6.90 -15.11
C ALA A 52 2.66 6.46 -15.06
N TYR A 53 2.09 6.26 -13.87
CA TYR A 53 0.64 6.04 -13.73
C TYR A 53 -0.17 7.27 -14.18
N SER A 54 0.28 8.48 -13.84
CA SER A 54 -0.37 9.72 -14.28
C SER A 54 -0.35 9.89 -15.80
N ILE A 55 0.78 9.56 -16.44
CA ILE A 55 0.91 9.49 -17.91
C ILE A 55 -0.09 8.46 -18.49
N THR A 56 -0.20 7.29 -17.87
CA THR A 56 -1.16 6.25 -18.29
C THR A 56 -2.60 6.75 -18.20
N ILE A 57 -3.00 7.42 -17.11
CA ILE A 57 -4.34 8.01 -16.95
C ILE A 57 -4.58 9.11 -17.98
N LYS A 58 -3.58 9.94 -18.27
CA LYS A 58 -3.69 11.00 -19.29
C LYS A 58 -4.00 10.43 -20.68
N MET A 59 -3.38 9.31 -21.05
CA MET A 59 -3.64 8.63 -22.33
C MET A 59 -4.90 7.76 -22.29
N MET A 60 -5.20 7.14 -21.15
CA MET A 60 -6.36 6.26 -20.93
C MET A 60 -7.08 6.65 -19.63
N PRO A 61 -8.00 7.63 -19.68
CA PRO A 61 -8.63 8.21 -18.48
C PRO A 61 -9.46 7.23 -17.63
N LYS A 62 -9.79 6.05 -18.15
CA LYS A 62 -10.49 4.98 -17.43
C LYS A 62 -9.63 3.74 -17.23
N ASN A 63 -8.31 3.90 -17.10
CA ASN A 63 -7.44 2.78 -16.74
C ASN A 63 -7.51 2.51 -15.24
N ARG A 64 -8.31 1.50 -14.83
CA ARG A 64 -8.49 1.10 -13.43
C ARG A 64 -7.16 0.80 -12.73
N GLY A 65 -6.28 0.04 -13.38
CA GLY A 65 -4.99 -0.38 -12.80
C GLY A 65 -4.04 0.79 -12.53
N ALA A 66 -4.11 1.87 -13.32
CA ALA A 66 -3.32 3.06 -13.06
C ALA A 66 -3.83 3.84 -11.84
N TYR A 67 -5.15 3.94 -11.67
CA TYR A 67 -5.73 4.51 -10.45
C TYR A 67 -5.40 3.67 -9.21
N ASP A 68 -5.48 2.34 -9.30
CA ASP A 68 -5.11 1.44 -8.20
C ASP A 68 -3.65 1.60 -7.79
N GLY A 69 -2.74 1.70 -8.76
CA GLY A 69 -1.32 1.95 -8.51
C GLY A 69 -1.10 3.24 -7.72
N ARG A 70 -1.70 4.35 -8.17
CA ARG A 70 -1.59 5.64 -7.47
C ARG A 70 -2.22 5.62 -6.07
N LEU A 71 -3.36 4.96 -5.93
CA LEU A 71 -4.00 4.79 -4.62
C LEU A 71 -3.07 4.03 -3.67
N ARG A 72 -2.48 2.93 -4.13
CA ARG A 72 -1.53 2.13 -3.33
C ARG A 72 -0.32 2.95 -2.90
N LEU A 73 0.28 3.72 -3.81
CA LEU A 73 1.41 4.60 -3.51
C LEU A 73 1.06 5.66 -2.45
N ALA A 74 -0.09 6.31 -2.60
CA ALA A 74 -0.55 7.32 -1.64
C ALA A 74 -0.82 6.71 -0.25
N MET A 75 -1.40 5.51 -0.19
CA MET A 75 -1.63 4.79 1.06
C MET A 75 -0.32 4.36 1.73
N GLN A 76 0.64 3.83 0.96
CA GLN A 76 1.97 3.43 1.46
C GLN A 76 2.76 4.62 2.01
N ALA A 77 2.60 5.81 1.40
CA ALA A 77 3.22 7.04 1.87
C ALA A 77 2.50 7.68 3.08
N GLY A 78 1.34 7.14 3.51
CA GLY A 78 0.53 7.72 4.57
C GLY A 78 -0.16 9.04 4.17
N HIS A 79 -0.26 9.33 2.87
CA HIS A 79 -0.90 10.53 2.34
C HIS A 79 -2.42 10.36 2.28
N THR A 80 -3.07 10.20 3.44
CA THR A 80 -4.50 9.84 3.54
C THR A 80 -5.43 10.75 2.74
N SER A 81 -5.21 12.07 2.74
CA SER A 81 -6.05 13.01 1.97
C SER A 81 -5.92 12.80 0.45
N GLN A 82 -4.71 12.52 -0.03
CA GLN A 82 -4.46 12.23 -1.44
C GLN A 82 -5.07 10.88 -1.81
N ALA A 83 -4.88 9.85 -0.97
CA ALA A 83 -5.49 8.54 -1.15
C ALA A 83 -7.02 8.63 -1.23
N GLN A 84 -7.65 9.44 -0.37
CA GLN A 84 -9.09 9.66 -0.38
C GLN A 84 -9.56 10.31 -1.69
N SER A 85 -8.86 11.35 -2.15
CA SER A 85 -9.21 12.01 -3.43
C SER A 85 -9.15 11.04 -4.62
N ILE A 86 -8.16 10.15 -4.63
CA ILE A 86 -8.02 9.11 -5.66
C ILE A 86 -9.15 8.08 -5.52
N ALA A 87 -9.43 7.60 -4.32
CA ALA A 87 -10.49 6.63 -4.05
C ALA A 87 -11.88 7.16 -4.43
N ALA A 88 -12.18 8.42 -4.13
CA ALA A 88 -13.41 9.08 -4.55
C ALA A 88 -13.54 9.14 -6.09
N THR A 89 -12.43 9.47 -6.77
CA THR A 89 -12.40 9.47 -8.24
C THR A 89 -12.68 8.07 -8.80
N ILE A 90 -12.09 7.04 -8.21
CA ILE A 90 -12.35 5.65 -8.59
C ILE A 90 -13.83 5.30 -8.38
N ALA A 91 -14.39 5.57 -7.20
CA ALA A 91 -15.79 5.26 -6.90
C ALA A 91 -16.75 6.00 -7.84
N GLN A 92 -16.40 7.21 -8.30
CA GLN A 92 -17.17 7.95 -9.30
C GLN A 92 -17.09 7.34 -10.70
N LEU A 93 -15.91 6.88 -11.11
CA LEU A 93 -15.70 6.27 -12.43
C LEU A 93 -16.28 4.84 -12.53
N TRP A 94 -16.33 4.11 -11.41
CA TRP A 94 -16.84 2.75 -11.30
C TRP A 94 -17.85 2.63 -10.14
N PRO A 95 -19.07 3.16 -10.28
CA PRO A 95 -20.04 3.19 -9.18
C PRO A 95 -20.50 1.80 -8.71
N ASP A 96 -20.49 0.80 -9.59
CA ASP A 96 -20.87 -0.58 -9.26
C ASP A 96 -19.77 -1.34 -8.49
N ASP A 97 -18.54 -0.81 -8.45
CA ASP A 97 -17.42 -1.38 -7.71
C ASP A 97 -17.61 -1.14 -6.20
N ALA A 98 -18.07 -2.17 -5.49
CA ALA A 98 -18.27 -2.10 -4.04
C ALA A 98 -16.96 -1.91 -3.28
N GLU A 99 -15.83 -2.44 -3.77
CA GLU A 99 -14.52 -2.27 -3.15
C GLU A 99 -14.09 -0.80 -3.23
N ALA A 100 -14.22 -0.17 -4.40
CA ALA A 100 -13.94 1.24 -4.58
C ALA A 100 -14.74 2.14 -3.63
N ARG A 101 -16.06 1.89 -3.51
CA ARG A 101 -16.94 2.65 -2.60
C ARG A 101 -16.57 2.45 -1.14
N ASN A 102 -16.28 1.22 -0.73
CA ASN A 102 -15.88 0.93 0.64
C ASN A 102 -14.53 1.59 0.99
N GLN A 103 -13.59 1.59 0.05
CA GLN A 103 -12.27 2.21 0.23
C GLN A 103 -12.36 3.74 0.39
N ASP A 104 -13.17 4.43 -0.42
CA ASP A 104 -13.43 5.87 -0.25
C ASP A 104 -14.08 6.17 1.11
N ALA A 105 -15.14 5.44 1.47
CA ALA A 105 -15.81 5.62 2.76
C ALA A 105 -14.86 5.40 3.95
N TYR A 106 -14.00 4.38 3.89
CA TYR A 106 -12.97 4.13 4.90
C TYR A 106 -12.01 5.30 5.03
N LEU A 107 -11.49 5.83 3.92
CA LEU A 107 -10.55 6.95 3.95
C LEU A 107 -11.19 8.26 4.44
N GLN A 108 -12.48 8.49 4.15
CA GLN A 108 -13.23 9.62 4.72
C GLN A 108 -13.36 9.51 6.25
N LEU A 109 -13.54 8.30 6.79
CA LEU A 109 -13.54 8.05 8.24
C LEU A 109 -12.20 8.39 8.87
N LEU A 110 -11.08 7.99 8.25
CA LEU A 110 -9.73 8.29 8.77
C LEU A 110 -9.44 9.78 8.82
N LEU A 111 -9.99 10.55 7.87
CA LEU A 111 -9.83 12.00 7.85
C LEU A 111 -10.77 12.73 8.83
N GLY A 112 -11.69 12.00 9.49
CA GLY A 112 -12.69 12.60 10.37
C GLY A 112 -13.73 13.45 9.62
N VAL A 113 -13.87 13.25 8.30
CA VAL A 113 -14.66 14.12 7.42
C VAL A 113 -16.17 13.86 7.49
N SER A 114 -16.67 12.86 8.23
CA SER A 114 -17.98 12.93 8.93
C SER A 114 -18.58 11.58 9.35
N ASP A 115 -19.52 11.66 10.29
CA ASP A 115 -20.54 10.67 10.63
C ASP A 115 -21.37 10.13 9.44
N ASP A 116 -21.40 10.82 8.30
CA ASP A 116 -22.17 10.39 7.11
C ASP A 116 -21.39 9.37 6.27
N ALA A 117 -20.05 9.46 6.20
CA ALA A 117 -19.20 8.39 5.67
C ALA A 117 -19.37 7.09 6.49
N ALA A 118 -19.50 7.25 7.81
CA ALA A 118 -19.79 6.15 8.73
C ALA A 118 -21.18 5.54 8.49
N LYS A 119 -22.20 6.34 8.15
CA LYS A 119 -23.53 5.84 7.78
C LYS A 119 -23.52 5.10 6.43
N SER A 120 -22.80 5.60 5.42
CA SER A 120 -22.66 4.90 4.13
C SER A 120 -21.92 3.56 4.25
N ALA A 121 -20.81 3.52 5.00
CA ALA A 121 -20.08 2.28 5.29
C ALA A 121 -20.93 1.28 6.11
N ARG A 122 -21.76 1.77 7.03
CA ARG A 122 -22.74 0.93 7.75
C ARG A 122 -23.87 0.44 6.85
N GLY A 123 -24.34 1.26 5.90
CA GLY A 123 -25.34 0.89 4.91
C GLY A 123 -24.86 -0.21 3.96
N THR A 124 -23.58 -0.19 3.56
CA THR A 124 -22.99 -1.26 2.73
C THR A 124 -22.69 -2.53 3.54
N ALA A 125 -22.26 -2.40 4.80
CA ALA A 125 -22.12 -3.53 5.71
C ALA A 125 -23.46 -4.22 6.01
N ASN A 126 -24.57 -3.47 6.04
CA ASN A 126 -25.91 -4.02 6.21
C ASN A 126 -26.47 -4.67 4.91
N CYS A 127 -25.79 -4.49 3.78
CA CYS A 127 -26.05 -5.16 2.51
C CYS A 127 -25.05 -6.28 2.20
N MET A 128 -24.05 -6.53 3.05
CA MET A 128 -23.27 -7.77 3.01
C MET A 128 -24.05 -8.84 3.77
N PRO A 129 -24.56 -9.90 3.11
CA PRO A 129 -25.21 -10.98 3.80
C PRO A 129 -24.11 -11.83 4.45
N LEU A 130 -23.61 -11.42 5.61
CA LEU A 130 -23.26 -12.43 6.62
C LEU A 130 -24.59 -13.08 6.98
N GLY A 131 -24.79 -14.30 6.46
CA GLY A 131 -26.04 -15.02 6.51
C GLY A 131 -26.71 -14.95 7.88
N CYS A 132 -27.74 -14.12 7.97
CA CYS A 132 -28.84 -14.33 8.87
C CYS A 132 -29.98 -14.87 8.02
N SER A 133 -30.19 -16.18 8.15
CA SER A 133 -31.37 -16.89 7.68
C SER A 133 -32.63 -16.16 8.15
N SER A 134 -33.34 -15.52 7.22
CA SER A 134 -34.78 -15.30 7.31
C SER A 134 -35.46 -16.13 6.24
N ALA A 135 -35.33 -17.46 6.35
CA ALA A 135 -36.22 -18.35 5.61
C ALA A 135 -37.68 -18.11 6.07
N PRO A 136 -38.65 -17.91 5.15
CA PRO A 136 -40.04 -18.13 5.49
C PRO A 136 -40.24 -19.64 5.68
N ARG A 137 -40.83 -20.03 6.82
CA ARG A 137 -41.28 -21.41 7.06
C ARG A 137 -42.20 -21.83 5.91
N SER A 138 -41.77 -22.79 5.10
CA SER A 138 -42.58 -23.92 4.60
C SER A 138 -41.70 -24.92 3.81
N ALA A 139 -41.46 -26.06 4.48
CA ALA A 139 -41.43 -27.43 3.96
C ALA A 139 -40.57 -27.83 2.73
N THR A 140 -39.70 -28.83 2.99
CA THR A 140 -39.49 -30.11 2.26
C THR A 140 -38.12 -30.37 1.61
N LEU A 141 -37.44 -31.39 2.16
CA LEU A 141 -36.42 -32.33 1.66
C LEU A 141 -35.58 -32.04 0.39
N SER A 142 -34.25 -32.06 0.54
CA SER A 142 -33.32 -33.14 0.09
C SER A 142 -31.92 -32.61 -0.26
N GLN A 143 -30.88 -33.24 0.35
CA GLN A 143 -29.53 -33.62 -0.14
C GLN A 143 -28.96 -32.91 -1.40
N GLU A 144 -27.68 -32.55 -1.60
CA GLU A 144 -26.33 -32.62 -0.99
C GLU A 144 -25.40 -31.82 -1.99
N PRO A 145 -24.07 -31.66 -1.77
CA PRO A 145 -23.33 -30.42 -2.08
C PRO A 145 -22.48 -30.44 -3.36
N VAL A 146 -22.12 -29.26 -3.87
CA VAL A 146 -20.95 -29.07 -4.74
C VAL A 146 -20.07 -27.94 -4.21
N ALA A 147 -18.85 -28.32 -3.87
CA ALA A 147 -17.78 -27.49 -3.33
C ALA A 147 -17.11 -26.60 -4.39
N PHE A 148 -16.59 -25.44 -3.98
CA PHE A 148 -15.25 -24.91 -4.36
C PHE A 148 -14.93 -23.68 -3.49
N SER A 149 -14.04 -23.75 -2.49
CA SER A 149 -12.57 -23.47 -2.56
C SER A 149 -12.25 -22.08 -3.13
N ARG A 150 -11.51 -21.15 -2.49
CA ARG A 150 -10.55 -21.15 -1.38
C ARG A 150 -10.48 -19.73 -0.77
N CYS A 151 -10.56 -19.61 0.55
CA CYS A 151 -9.83 -18.58 1.29
C CYS A 151 -8.64 -19.28 1.94
N GLN A 152 -7.43 -19.02 1.44
CA GLN A 152 -6.21 -19.57 2.02
C GLN A 152 -5.44 -18.45 2.73
N ASN A 153 -5.14 -18.74 4.00
CA ASN A 153 -4.58 -17.94 5.07
C ASN A 153 -3.34 -17.08 4.74
N ALA A 154 -3.16 -16.05 5.57
CA ALA A 154 -1.95 -15.96 6.40
C ALA A 154 -2.23 -15.24 7.73
N GLU A 155 -2.32 -16.03 8.81
CA GLU A 155 -2.02 -15.58 10.17
C GLU A 155 -0.54 -15.20 10.27
N ILE A 156 -0.22 -14.11 10.98
CA ILE A 156 1.07 -14.00 11.69
C ILE A 156 0.82 -13.61 13.15
N VAL A 157 0.82 -14.67 13.94
CA VAL A 157 1.27 -14.87 15.33
C VAL A 157 1.82 -13.64 16.06
N SER A 158 1.15 -13.36 17.18
CA SER A 158 1.66 -12.61 18.33
C SER A 158 2.76 -13.40 19.05
N HIS A 159 3.97 -12.83 19.18
CA HIS A 159 4.94 -13.27 20.17
C HIS A 159 5.19 -12.15 21.18
N ARG A 160 4.58 -12.31 22.37
CA ARG A 160 5.09 -11.76 23.62
C ARG A 160 6.48 -12.34 23.88
N ASN A 161 7.43 -11.50 24.27
CA ASN A 161 8.58 -11.97 25.02
C ASN A 161 8.83 -11.05 26.22
N SER A 162 8.44 -11.55 27.39
CA SER A 162 8.75 -10.99 28.71
C SER A 162 9.81 -11.89 29.33
N GLY A 163 11.04 -11.40 29.46
CA GLY A 163 12.18 -12.18 29.94
C GLY A 163 13.15 -11.33 30.75
N THR A 164 12.82 -11.17 32.01
CA THR A 164 13.60 -10.52 33.08
C THR A 164 14.97 -11.17 33.27
N THR A 165 16.06 -10.40 33.22
CA THR A 165 17.25 -10.68 34.06
C THR A 165 17.77 -9.38 34.66
N ARG A 166 17.64 -9.30 35.99
CA ARG A 166 18.20 -8.29 36.88
C ARG A 166 19.36 -8.97 37.60
N ASN A 167 20.62 -8.56 37.40
CA ASN A 167 21.53 -8.32 38.55
C ASN A 167 22.87 -7.64 38.21
N ARG A 168 23.02 -6.44 38.79
CA ARG A 168 24.17 -5.79 39.45
C ARG A 168 25.59 -6.37 39.33
N ARG A 169 26.53 -5.46 39.01
CA ARG A 169 27.67 -4.99 39.85
C ARG A 169 28.36 -3.83 39.10
N ARG A 170 28.28 -2.56 39.51
CA ARG A 170 29.11 -1.85 40.51
C ARG A 170 30.61 -2.16 40.38
N THR A 171 31.38 -1.21 39.83
CA THR A 171 32.66 -0.63 40.32
C THR A 171 33.23 0.27 39.22
N ALA A 172 33.19 1.60 39.38
CA ALA A 172 34.23 2.43 40.00
C ALA A 172 35.24 3.00 38.97
N ARG A 173 35.10 4.30 38.70
CA ARG A 173 36.19 5.19 38.28
C ARG A 173 36.98 5.55 39.55
N PRO A 174 38.32 5.63 39.54
CA PRO A 174 38.92 6.96 39.49
C PRO A 174 40.30 7.09 38.80
N ALA A 175 40.63 8.37 38.60
CA ALA A 175 41.86 9.11 38.26
C ALA A 175 43.28 8.49 38.26
N GLY A 176 44.14 9.09 37.40
CA GLY A 176 45.61 9.15 37.51
C GLY A 176 46.30 9.06 36.14
N ARG A 177 46.56 10.16 35.40
CA ARG A 177 47.75 11.04 35.42
C ARG A 177 49.10 10.32 35.19
N ALA A 178 49.75 10.58 34.04
CA ALA A 178 51.10 11.16 33.89
C ALA A 178 51.83 10.73 32.59
N ARG A 179 52.47 11.73 31.94
CA ARG A 179 53.74 11.71 31.15
C ARG A 179 53.79 10.78 29.92
N GLY A 180 54.12 11.20 28.71
CA GLY A 180 55.16 12.13 28.27
C GLY A 180 56.29 11.32 27.60
N ASN A 181 56.44 11.41 26.27
CA ASN A 181 57.66 11.11 25.48
C ASN A 181 57.37 11.50 24.01
N SER A 182 57.92 12.55 23.38
CA SER A 182 59.27 12.81 22.83
C SER A 182 59.88 11.74 21.91
N GLY A 183 60.28 12.19 20.71
CA GLY A 183 61.21 11.57 19.76
C GLY A 183 60.51 10.98 18.52
N GLY A 184 60.83 11.36 17.29
CA GLY A 184 61.86 12.24 16.73
C GLY A 184 61.69 12.32 15.22
#